data_AF-A0A3A8N7C7-F1
#
_entry.id   AF-A0A3A8N7C7-F1
#
_cell.length_a   1.000
_cell.length_b   1.000
_cell.length_c   1.000
_cell.angle_alpha   90.00
_cell.angle_beta   90.00
_cell.angle_gamma   90.00
#
_symmetry.space_group_name_H-M   'P 1'
#
loop_
_entity.id
_entity.type
_entity.pdbx_description
1 polymer ?
#
loop_
_entity_poly.entity_id
_entity_poly.type
_entity_poly.pdbx_seq_one_letter_code
_entity_poly.pdbx_strand_id
1 'polypeptide(L)'
;MKAPPMLGIIGWSGAGKTTLLERLVPELTSRALRVACVKHSSDDHPLHRAGSDSARAQHAGAALVGFATPHGTQLTTAEALSPAHLARYADAVDLVLVEGWKDGPLPKLEVWREGLGAPLAASRPDVLAVVTDASVLPESLAGLPRLPSRDARAVADFIVAWLREAARPPRPPGAGRAELKGLTHRPVRRFDGATLRAAEDDRIAVEEPLEIRVSGDTVATTMRTPGQDRELAVGFLFGEGILMDGDDLGSLFHCGHPGEEGFGNVLEVTPASGAVLDLERVAATRRGTLTTSACGVCGRRTVDDLLATCAPVAPGPVLSAHTVARATERLRAVQHNFEHTGGVHAAAALDANGELLAASEDVGRHNAVDKVVGALVLARAVRAPRRLPVPPFPAAPTVLAVSGRASFEIVQKAARARIPVVVSVSAASSLAIDLALRSGMTLAAFSRNGRCNVYTGAERLGPTPPTSWNP
;
A
#
# COMPACT_ATOMS: atom_id res chain seq x y z
N MET A 1 11.68 8.20 -2.37
CA MET A 1 11.15 8.70 -3.67
C MET A 1 10.47 7.53 -4.37
N LYS A 2 9.22 7.66 -4.83
CA LYS A 2 8.50 6.54 -5.48
C LYS A 2 9.19 6.32 -6.81
N ALA A 3 9.68 5.11 -7.09
CA ALA A 3 10.19 4.81 -8.41
C ALA A 3 9.11 5.18 -9.44
N PRO A 4 9.45 5.94 -10.50
CA PRO A 4 8.48 6.22 -11.54
C PRO A 4 7.95 4.88 -12.08
N PRO A 5 6.66 4.75 -12.40
CA PRO A 5 6.13 3.53 -13.01
C PRO A 5 7.01 3.08 -14.17
N MET A 6 7.30 1.78 -14.22
CA MET A 6 8.20 1.19 -15.20
C MET A 6 7.47 0.13 -16.00
N LEU A 7 7.60 0.16 -17.32
CA LEU A 7 6.95 -0.77 -18.24
C LEU A 7 7.97 -1.33 -19.23
N GLY A 8 8.07 -2.65 -19.29
CA GLY A 8 8.91 -3.35 -20.26
C GLY A 8 8.26 -3.42 -21.63
N ILE A 9 9.01 -3.13 -22.69
CA ILE A 9 8.63 -3.40 -24.07
C ILE A 9 9.49 -4.58 -24.55
N ILE A 10 8.89 -5.76 -24.60
CA ILE A 10 9.59 -7.02 -24.91
C ILE A 10 9.17 -7.59 -26.26
N GLY A 11 9.92 -8.57 -26.74
CA GLY A 11 9.69 -9.20 -28.04
C GLY A 11 11.00 -9.72 -28.64
N TRP A 12 10.87 -10.64 -29.58
CA TRP A 12 12.01 -11.18 -30.32
C TRP A 12 12.78 -10.11 -31.10
N SER A 13 14.02 -10.41 -31.47
CA SER A 13 14.79 -9.52 -32.34
C SER A 13 14.03 -9.32 -33.67
N GLY A 14 14.03 -8.10 -34.19
CA GLY A 14 13.25 -7.77 -35.40
C GLY A 14 11.75 -7.56 -35.20
N ALA A 15 11.19 -7.74 -33.99
CA ALA A 15 9.75 -7.57 -33.75
C ALA A 15 9.23 -6.13 -33.89
N GLY A 16 10.13 -5.13 -33.98
CA GLY A 16 9.78 -3.71 -34.12
C GLY A 16 9.61 -2.96 -32.79
N LYS A 17 10.28 -3.40 -31.72
CA LYS A 17 10.24 -2.73 -30.40
C LYS A 17 10.71 -1.27 -30.47
N THR A 18 11.88 -1.03 -31.05
CA THR A 18 12.44 0.32 -31.21
C THR A 18 11.53 1.19 -32.08
N THR A 19 11.02 0.66 -33.19
CA THR A 19 10.06 1.36 -34.07
C THR A 19 8.75 1.70 -33.35
N LEU A 20 8.27 0.84 -32.44
CA LEU A 20 7.14 1.15 -31.58
C LEU A 20 7.48 2.30 -30.63
N LEU A 21 8.63 2.25 -29.95
CA LEU A 21 9.07 3.29 -29.03
C LEU A 21 9.22 4.66 -29.70
N GLU A 22 9.79 4.71 -30.91
CA GLU A 22 9.94 5.94 -31.71
C GLU A 22 8.61 6.65 -31.98
N ARG A 23 7.52 5.89 -32.13
CA ARG A 23 6.18 6.44 -32.33
C ARG A 23 5.45 6.71 -31.02
N LEU A 24 5.70 5.87 -30.02
CA LEU A 24 5.01 5.90 -28.74
C LEU A 24 5.49 7.05 -27.84
N VAL A 25 6.79 7.34 -27.83
CA VAL A 25 7.37 8.40 -26.98
C VAL A 25 6.81 9.79 -27.32
N PRO A 26 6.74 10.22 -28.59
CA PRO A 26 6.10 11.49 -28.95
C PRO A 26 4.62 11.55 -28.54
N GLU A 27 3.89 10.45 -28.70
CA GLU A 27 2.46 10.37 -28.34
C GLU A 27 2.23 10.43 -26.82
N LEU A 28 3.12 9.87 -26.01
CA LEU A 28 3.07 10.01 -24.55
C LEU A 28 3.49 11.41 -24.09
N THR A 29 4.50 11.99 -24.75
CA THR A 29 5.02 13.33 -24.45
C THR A 29 3.99 14.42 -24.80
N SER A 30 3.24 14.25 -25.89
CA SER A 30 2.13 15.17 -26.27
C SER A 30 1.01 15.22 -25.22
N ARG A 31 0.93 14.19 -24.36
CA ARG A 31 0.02 14.09 -23.21
C ARG A 31 0.64 14.59 -21.90
N ALA A 32 1.73 15.35 -22.00
CA ALA A 32 2.48 15.94 -20.89
C ALA A 32 3.14 14.93 -19.93
N LEU A 33 3.43 13.69 -20.39
CA LEU A 33 4.25 12.74 -19.64
C LEU A 33 5.74 12.95 -19.93
N ARG A 34 6.56 13.05 -18.89
CA ARG A 34 8.03 13.01 -19.01
C ARG A 34 8.47 11.56 -19.06
N VAL A 35 8.80 11.08 -20.26
CA VAL A 35 9.13 9.67 -20.49
C VAL A 35 10.64 9.47 -20.52
N ALA A 36 11.13 8.49 -19.76
CA ALA A 36 12.49 7.97 -19.89
C ALA A 36 12.49 6.66 -20.67
N CYS A 37 13.51 6.46 -21.51
CA CYS A 37 13.71 5.21 -22.23
C CYS A 37 15.03 4.57 -21.80
N VAL A 38 14.99 3.28 -21.47
CA VAL A 38 16.15 2.50 -21.06
C VAL A 38 16.24 1.27 -21.94
N LYS A 39 17.41 1.02 -22.54
CA LYS A 39 17.66 -0.18 -23.32
C LYS A 39 18.40 -1.20 -22.46
N HIS A 40 17.82 -2.38 -22.29
CA HIS A 40 18.47 -3.49 -21.60
C HIS A 40 19.03 -4.49 -22.63
N SER A 41 20.33 -4.71 -22.60
CA SER A 41 21.03 -5.72 -23.38
C SER A 41 21.50 -6.86 -22.47
N SER A 42 21.36 -8.10 -22.93
CA SER A 42 22.04 -9.26 -22.32
C SER A 42 23.49 -9.41 -22.80
N ASP A 43 23.82 -8.77 -23.93
CA ASP A 43 25.15 -8.82 -24.52
C ASP A 43 26.05 -7.79 -23.85
N ASP A 44 27.32 -8.15 -23.64
CA ASP A 44 28.34 -7.26 -23.10
C ASP A 44 28.55 -6.09 -24.07
N HIS A 45 28.11 -4.90 -23.65
CA HIS A 45 28.24 -3.68 -24.43
C HIS A 45 29.07 -2.68 -23.63
N PRO A 46 30.27 -2.31 -24.10
CA PRO A 46 31.12 -1.40 -23.35
C PRO A 46 30.43 -0.03 -23.23
N LEU A 47 30.29 0.45 -21.99
CA LEU A 47 29.60 1.72 -21.68
C LEU A 47 30.38 2.96 -22.16
N HIS A 48 31.66 2.79 -22.46
CA HIS A 48 32.53 3.81 -23.02
C HIS A 48 33.31 3.27 -24.22
N ARG A 49 33.66 4.15 -25.15
CA ARG A 49 34.53 3.80 -26.27
C ARG A 49 35.87 3.26 -25.74
N ALA A 50 36.31 2.11 -26.24
CA ALA A 50 37.59 1.53 -25.86
C ALA A 50 38.74 2.55 -26.03
N GLY A 51 39.63 2.62 -25.04
CA GLY A 51 40.79 3.53 -25.03
C GLY A 51 40.50 5.01 -24.77
N SER A 52 39.23 5.40 -24.55
CA SER A 52 38.88 6.78 -24.16
C SER A 52 39.30 7.11 -22.72
N ASP A 53 39.42 8.40 -22.40
CA ASP A 53 39.73 8.87 -21.04
C ASP A 53 38.72 8.39 -20.01
N SER A 54 37.44 8.38 -20.36
CA SER A 54 36.37 7.84 -19.53
C SER A 54 36.52 6.34 -19.31
N ALA A 55 36.88 5.56 -20.35
CA ALA A 55 37.13 4.12 -20.19
C ALA A 55 38.32 3.85 -19.26
N ARG A 56 39.38 4.68 -19.37
CA ARG A 56 40.54 4.61 -18.47
C ARG A 56 40.17 4.96 -17.03
N ALA A 57 39.37 6.00 -16.83
CA ALA A 57 38.88 6.40 -15.50
C ALA A 57 37.99 5.32 -14.87
N GLN A 58 37.11 4.69 -15.64
CA GLN A 58 36.29 3.56 -15.17
C GLN A 58 37.18 2.38 -14.77
N HIS A 59 38.15 2.01 -15.61
CA HIS A 59 39.08 0.92 -15.32
C HIS A 59 39.97 1.22 -14.10
N ALA A 60 40.30 2.49 -13.86
CA ALA A 60 41.01 2.93 -12.66
C ALA A 60 40.15 2.90 -11.39
N GLY A 61 38.86 2.53 -11.48
CA GLY A 61 37.97 2.36 -10.33
C GLY A 61 37.11 3.58 -9.97
N ALA A 62 36.95 4.53 -10.89
CA ALA A 62 36.02 5.64 -10.66
C ALA A 62 34.58 5.13 -10.46
N ALA A 63 33.97 5.50 -9.33
CA ALA A 63 32.61 5.07 -8.99
C ALA A 63 31.53 5.61 -9.94
N LEU A 64 31.80 6.75 -10.59
CA LEU A 64 30.93 7.41 -11.55
C LEU A 64 31.80 8.04 -12.64
N VAL A 65 31.47 7.79 -13.91
CA VAL A 65 32.21 8.30 -15.06
C VAL A 65 31.25 8.95 -16.04
N GLY A 66 31.63 10.05 -16.67
CA GLY A 66 30.73 10.73 -17.59
C GLY A 66 31.38 11.73 -18.52
N PHE A 67 30.54 12.29 -19.38
CA PHE A 67 30.88 13.39 -20.29
C PHE A 67 29.87 14.51 -20.10
N ALA A 68 30.34 15.76 -20.04
CA ALA A 68 29.51 16.95 -19.96
C ALA A 68 29.88 17.91 -21.10
N THR A 69 28.87 18.43 -21.78
CA THR A 69 29.00 19.40 -22.88
C THR A 69 27.93 20.49 -22.72
N PRO A 70 28.02 21.61 -23.45
CA PRO A 70 26.93 22.60 -23.49
C PRO A 70 25.56 22.04 -23.92
N HIS A 71 25.54 20.87 -24.57
CA HIS A 71 24.32 20.22 -25.05
C HIS A 71 23.79 19.12 -24.12
N GLY A 72 24.50 18.82 -23.03
CA GLY A 72 24.04 17.84 -22.03
C GLY A 72 25.15 17.03 -21.38
N THR A 73 24.70 16.15 -20.48
CA THR A 73 25.57 15.33 -19.62
C THR A 73 25.17 13.86 -19.72
N GLN A 74 26.15 12.99 -19.84
CA GLN A 74 26.03 11.54 -19.72
C GLN A 74 26.80 11.08 -18.50
N LEU A 75 26.18 10.26 -17.64
CA LEU A 75 26.81 9.63 -16.48
C LEU A 75 26.61 8.12 -16.55
N THR A 76 27.65 7.38 -16.19
CA THR A 76 27.74 5.93 -16.24
C THR A 76 28.16 5.41 -14.86
N THR A 77 27.44 4.41 -14.38
CA THR A 77 27.73 3.69 -13.11
C THR A 77 28.08 2.24 -13.41
N ALA A 78 28.78 1.57 -12.50
CA ALA A 78 29.01 0.13 -12.56
C ALA A 78 27.83 -0.71 -12.05
N GLU A 79 26.74 -0.09 -11.60
CA GLU A 79 25.58 -0.79 -11.04
C GLU A 79 24.70 -1.37 -12.16
N ALA A 80 24.30 -2.64 -12.03
CA ALA A 80 23.35 -3.28 -12.94
C ALA A 80 21.97 -2.61 -12.89
N LEU A 81 21.20 -2.64 -13.97
CA LEU A 81 19.87 -2.03 -13.98
C LEU A 81 18.97 -2.62 -12.89
N SER A 82 18.43 -1.76 -12.02
CA SER A 82 17.45 -2.13 -11.01
C SER A 82 16.35 -1.07 -10.94
N PRO A 83 15.12 -1.41 -10.51
CA PRO A 83 14.09 -0.41 -10.27
C PRO A 83 14.53 0.66 -9.25
N ALA A 84 15.38 0.28 -8.28
CA ALA A 84 15.92 1.20 -7.28
C ALA A 84 16.85 2.26 -7.87
N HIS A 85 17.64 1.93 -8.90
CA HIS A 85 18.53 2.90 -9.55
C HIS A 85 17.74 3.98 -10.30
N LEU A 86 16.63 3.59 -10.94
CA LEU A 86 15.81 4.53 -11.69
C LEU A 86 14.88 5.36 -10.81
N ALA A 87 14.61 4.91 -9.57
CA ALA A 87 13.91 5.69 -8.57
C ALA A 87 14.62 7.01 -8.21
N ARG A 88 15.94 7.11 -8.46
CA ARG A 88 16.72 8.35 -8.28
C ARG A 88 16.25 9.48 -9.21
N TYR A 89 15.52 9.17 -10.29
CA TYR A 89 15.00 10.13 -11.27
C TYR A 89 13.50 10.37 -11.16
N ALA A 90 12.87 9.95 -10.06
CA ALA A 90 11.43 10.04 -9.85
C ALA A 90 10.85 11.46 -9.98
N ASP A 91 11.61 12.48 -9.60
CA ASP A 91 11.16 13.87 -9.69
C ASP A 91 11.25 14.44 -11.11
N ALA A 92 11.97 13.76 -12.02
CA ALA A 92 12.20 14.18 -13.39
C ALA A 92 11.39 13.38 -14.43
N VAL A 93 10.87 12.21 -14.05
CA VAL A 93 10.29 11.22 -14.97
C VAL A 93 8.94 10.74 -14.43
N ASP A 94 7.93 10.70 -15.30
CA ASP A 94 6.58 10.21 -14.96
C ASP A 94 6.38 8.74 -15.38
N LEU A 95 7.18 8.25 -16.33
CA LEU A 95 7.14 6.87 -16.84
C LEU A 95 8.52 6.45 -17.38
N VAL A 96 8.96 5.24 -17.03
CA VAL A 96 10.13 4.60 -17.66
C VAL A 96 9.68 3.49 -18.59
N LEU A 97 10.07 3.57 -19.86
CA LEU A 97 9.94 2.49 -20.83
C LEU A 97 11.27 1.74 -20.93
N VAL A 98 11.25 0.45 -20.61
CA VAL A 98 12.44 -0.41 -20.71
C VAL A 98 12.34 -1.27 -21.96
N GLU A 99 13.15 -0.99 -22.98
CA GLU A 99 13.26 -1.86 -24.14
C GLU A 99 14.08 -3.11 -23.79
N GLY A 100 13.45 -4.28 -23.84
CA GLY A 100 14.09 -5.55 -23.46
C GLY A 100 13.83 -5.95 -22.01
N TRP A 101 14.82 -6.57 -21.38
CA TRP A 101 14.72 -7.15 -20.03
C TRP A 101 13.60 -8.20 -19.90
N LYS A 102 13.63 -9.21 -20.77
CA LYS A 102 12.59 -10.24 -20.90
C LYS A 102 12.29 -10.96 -19.58
N ASP A 103 13.29 -11.16 -18.73
CA ASP A 103 13.18 -11.88 -17.46
C ASP A 103 13.23 -10.93 -16.26
N GLY A 104 13.14 -9.61 -16.49
CA GLY A 104 13.08 -8.61 -15.43
C GLY A 104 11.73 -8.61 -14.71
N PRO A 105 11.61 -7.99 -13.53
CA PRO A 105 10.40 -8.04 -12.69
C PRO A 105 9.30 -7.05 -13.12
N LEU A 106 9.47 -6.35 -14.25
CA LEU A 106 8.58 -5.27 -14.65
C LEU A 106 7.30 -5.81 -15.31
N PRO A 107 6.15 -5.13 -15.19
CA PRO A 107 5.02 -5.37 -16.10
C PRO A 107 5.44 -5.08 -17.55
N LYS A 108 4.86 -5.78 -18.52
CA LYS A 108 5.37 -5.77 -19.90
C LYS A 108 4.28 -5.64 -20.96
N LEU A 109 4.63 -5.03 -22.08
CA LEU A 109 3.94 -5.19 -23.35
C LEU A 109 4.79 -6.07 -24.26
N GLU A 110 4.20 -7.13 -24.81
CA GLU A 110 4.88 -7.96 -25.79
C GLU A 110 4.60 -7.45 -27.20
N VAL A 111 5.65 -7.07 -27.93
CA VAL A 111 5.60 -6.84 -29.37
C VAL A 111 5.83 -8.19 -30.05
N TRP A 112 4.74 -8.76 -30.57
CA TRP A 112 4.76 -10.08 -31.22
C TRP A 112 4.50 -9.96 -32.73
N ARG A 113 5.17 -10.80 -33.51
CA ARG A 113 4.98 -10.93 -34.96
C ARG A 113 4.99 -12.40 -35.31
N GLU A 114 4.14 -12.78 -36.26
CA GLU A 114 4.14 -14.12 -36.82
C GLU A 114 5.51 -14.45 -37.43
N GLY A 115 6.01 -15.67 -37.19
CA GLY A 115 7.27 -16.17 -37.75
C GLY A 115 8.56 -15.74 -37.03
N LEU A 116 8.53 -14.81 -36.06
CA LEU A 116 9.75 -14.38 -35.34
C LEU A 116 10.06 -15.19 -34.07
N GLY A 117 9.11 -15.97 -33.57
CA GLY A 117 9.27 -16.85 -32.41
C GLY A 117 7.97 -17.09 -31.66
N ALA A 118 7.99 -18.06 -30.75
CA ALA A 118 6.86 -18.34 -29.87
C ALA A 118 6.57 -17.14 -28.96
N PRO A 119 5.29 -16.86 -28.62
CA PRO A 119 4.94 -15.78 -27.70
C PRO A 119 5.65 -15.90 -26.35
N LEU A 120 6.26 -14.82 -25.89
CA LEU A 120 6.96 -14.73 -24.61
C LEU A 120 6.00 -14.74 -23.41
N ALA A 121 4.78 -14.25 -23.61
CA ALA A 121 3.71 -14.22 -22.63
C ALA A 121 3.34 -15.61 -22.07
N ALA A 122 3.56 -16.67 -22.85
CA ALA A 122 3.25 -18.04 -22.45
C ALA A 122 3.93 -18.46 -21.14
N SER A 123 5.11 -17.90 -20.84
CA SER A 123 5.85 -18.15 -19.60
C SER A 123 6.00 -16.91 -18.72
N ARG A 124 5.27 -15.82 -19.02
CA ARG A 124 5.44 -14.51 -18.39
C ARG A 124 4.09 -13.92 -18.00
N PRO A 125 3.62 -14.16 -16.75
CA PRO A 125 2.31 -13.71 -16.29
C PRO A 125 2.21 -12.18 -16.13
N ASP A 126 3.35 -11.49 -16.20
CA ASP A 126 3.46 -10.03 -16.10
C ASP A 126 3.35 -9.32 -17.46
N VAL A 127 3.07 -10.04 -18.54
CA VAL A 127 2.66 -9.44 -19.83
C VAL A 127 1.22 -8.97 -19.73
N LEU A 128 1.03 -7.67 -19.88
CA LEU A 128 -0.27 -6.99 -19.73
C LEU A 128 -1.07 -6.95 -21.03
N ALA A 129 -0.40 -6.89 -22.18
CA ALA A 129 -1.02 -6.83 -23.50
C ALA A 129 0.00 -7.20 -24.60
N VAL A 130 -0.54 -7.57 -25.77
CA VAL A 130 0.25 -7.89 -26.97
C VAL A 130 0.05 -6.84 -28.06
N VAL A 131 1.14 -6.31 -28.60
CA VAL A 131 1.17 -5.35 -29.69
C VAL A 131 1.42 -6.08 -31.01
N THR A 132 0.36 -6.28 -31.81
CA THR A 132 0.39 -7.09 -33.03
C THR A 132 -0.73 -6.76 -34.02
N ASP A 133 -0.41 -6.89 -35.31
CA ASP A 133 -1.37 -6.77 -36.41
C ASP A 133 -1.78 -8.14 -36.98
N ALA A 134 -1.30 -9.26 -36.42
CA ALA A 134 -1.62 -10.61 -36.90
C ALA A 134 -3.13 -10.89 -36.85
N SER A 135 -3.68 -11.46 -37.92
CA SER A 135 -5.11 -11.81 -37.99
C SER A 135 -5.48 -12.94 -37.04
N VAL A 136 -4.56 -13.89 -36.83
CA VAL A 136 -4.73 -15.04 -35.93
C VAL A 136 -3.69 -14.95 -34.82
N LEU A 137 -4.14 -15.13 -33.58
CA LEU A 137 -3.26 -15.20 -32.41
C LEU A 137 -3.06 -16.66 -31.98
N PRO A 138 -1.84 -17.04 -31.58
CA PRO A 138 -1.61 -18.27 -30.82
C PRO A 138 -2.49 -18.33 -29.56
N GLU A 139 -2.88 -19.53 -29.15
CA GLU A 139 -3.73 -19.75 -27.97
C GLU A 139 -3.15 -19.11 -26.70
N SER A 140 -1.82 -19.11 -26.55
CA SER A 140 -1.10 -18.48 -25.44
C SER A 140 -1.28 -16.96 -25.35
N LEU A 141 -1.80 -16.30 -26.39
CA LEU A 141 -2.08 -14.87 -26.43
C LEU A 141 -3.59 -14.55 -26.41
N ALA A 142 -4.47 -15.55 -26.47
CA ALA A 142 -5.91 -15.35 -26.66
C ALA A 142 -6.60 -14.57 -25.53
N GLY A 143 -6.07 -14.64 -24.30
CA GLY A 143 -6.59 -13.93 -23.14
C GLY A 143 -6.06 -12.51 -22.92
N LEU A 144 -5.11 -12.05 -23.75
CA LEU A 144 -4.46 -10.75 -23.57
C LEU A 144 -5.09 -9.66 -24.45
N PRO A 145 -5.20 -8.41 -23.95
CA PRO A 145 -5.57 -7.27 -24.78
C PRO A 145 -4.65 -7.16 -26.00
N ARG A 146 -5.25 -7.01 -27.19
CA ARG A 146 -4.53 -6.82 -28.45
C ARG A 146 -4.48 -5.34 -28.81
N LEU A 147 -3.28 -4.83 -29.00
CA LEU A 147 -3.01 -3.45 -29.40
C LEU A 147 -2.48 -3.42 -30.85
N PRO A 148 -3.03 -2.58 -31.75
CA PRO A 148 -2.55 -2.49 -33.12
C PRO A 148 -1.14 -1.92 -33.18
N SER A 149 -0.25 -2.55 -33.94
CA SER A 149 1.18 -2.18 -33.95
C SER A 149 1.46 -0.87 -34.69
N ARG A 150 0.55 -0.47 -35.59
CA ARG A 150 0.61 0.79 -36.33
C ARG A 150 -0.06 1.95 -35.61
N ASP A 151 -0.86 1.68 -34.59
CA ASP A 151 -1.61 2.69 -33.85
C ASP A 151 -0.93 2.99 -32.50
N ALA A 152 0.04 3.89 -32.53
CA ALA A 152 0.73 4.33 -31.32
C ALA A 152 -0.21 5.02 -30.31
N ARG A 153 -1.32 5.61 -30.78
CA ARG A 153 -2.31 6.25 -29.93
C ARG A 153 -3.05 5.23 -29.08
N ALA A 154 -3.47 4.11 -29.68
CA ALA A 154 -4.09 3.01 -28.95
C ALA A 154 -3.15 2.41 -27.88
N VAL A 155 -1.85 2.27 -28.20
CA VAL A 155 -0.85 1.81 -27.23
C VAL A 155 -0.66 2.83 -26.10
N ALA A 156 -0.60 4.13 -26.43
CA ALA A 156 -0.50 5.19 -25.44
C ALA A 156 -1.75 5.29 -24.55
N ASP A 157 -2.95 5.09 -25.11
CA ASP A 157 -4.21 5.05 -24.35
C ASP A 157 -4.20 3.92 -23.31
N PHE A 158 -3.73 2.73 -23.72
CA PHE A 158 -3.56 1.60 -22.82
C PHE A 158 -2.57 1.92 -21.69
N ILE A 159 -1.41 2.51 -22.00
CA ILE A 159 -0.40 2.86 -21.01
C ILE A 159 -0.91 3.92 -20.04
N VAL A 160 -1.62 4.95 -20.52
CA VAL A 160 -2.22 5.98 -19.65
C VAL A 160 -3.30 5.39 -18.75
N ALA A 161 -4.12 4.47 -19.26
CA ALA A 161 -5.10 3.75 -18.45
C ALA A 161 -4.43 2.91 -17.37
N TRP A 162 -3.37 2.18 -17.72
CA TRP A 162 -2.56 1.41 -16.79
C TRP A 162 -1.91 2.31 -15.72
N LEU A 163 -1.35 3.45 -16.11
CA LEU A 163 -0.77 4.44 -15.19
C LEU A 163 -1.81 4.97 -14.20
N ARG A 164 -3.04 5.25 -14.66
CA ARG A 164 -4.14 5.71 -13.80
C ARG A 164 -4.55 4.65 -12.79
N GLU A 165 -4.60 3.38 -13.19
CA GLU A 165 -4.91 2.27 -12.28
C GLU A 165 -3.77 2.03 -11.28
N ALA A 166 -2.50 2.10 -11.74
CA ALA A 166 -1.32 1.99 -10.88
C ALA A 166 -1.11 3.19 -9.94
N ALA A 167 -1.66 4.35 -10.29
CA ALA A 167 -1.68 5.55 -9.45
C ALA A 167 -2.90 5.62 -8.51
N ARG A 168 -3.91 4.77 -8.75
CA ARG A 168 -5.08 4.68 -7.88
C ARG A 168 -4.64 4.14 -6.52
N PRO A 169 -5.07 4.74 -5.39
CA PRO A 169 -4.92 4.07 -4.10
C PRO A 169 -5.57 2.68 -4.22
N PRO A 170 -4.98 1.63 -3.61
CA PRO A 170 -5.52 0.28 -3.71
C PRO A 170 -7.00 0.34 -3.36
N ARG A 171 -7.84 -0.09 -4.31
CA ARG A 171 -9.27 -0.17 -4.08
C ARG A 171 -9.46 -1.14 -2.91
N PRO A 172 -10.22 -0.80 -1.85
CA PRO A 172 -10.66 -1.83 -0.91
C PRO A 172 -11.31 -2.94 -1.75
N PRO A 173 -10.99 -4.22 -1.49
CA PRO A 173 -11.35 -5.31 -2.39
C PRO A 173 -12.85 -5.26 -2.68
N GLY A 174 -13.19 -4.85 -3.91
CA GLY A 174 -14.55 -4.74 -4.38
C GLY A 174 -14.94 -6.04 -5.08
N ALA A 175 -15.82 -6.80 -4.45
CA ALA A 175 -16.75 -7.79 -5.01
C ALA A 175 -16.44 -8.31 -6.43
N GLY A 176 -15.31 -9.00 -6.60
CA GLY A 176 -15.19 -10.10 -7.54
C GLY A 176 -15.33 -11.40 -6.75
N ARG A 177 -15.89 -12.46 -7.33
CA ARG A 177 -16.02 -13.80 -6.71
C ARG A 177 -14.64 -14.46 -6.47
N ALA A 178 -13.79 -13.85 -5.66
CA ALA A 178 -12.68 -14.50 -5.00
C ALA A 178 -13.23 -15.17 -3.74
N GLU A 179 -12.77 -16.38 -3.43
CA GLU A 179 -13.03 -17.00 -2.12
C GLU A 179 -12.76 -15.96 -1.02
N LEU A 180 -13.77 -15.71 -0.17
CA LEU A 180 -13.65 -14.81 0.98
C LEU A 180 -12.56 -15.37 1.90
N LYS A 181 -11.35 -14.82 1.80
CA LYS A 181 -10.25 -15.18 2.69
C LYS A 181 -10.62 -14.83 4.13
N GLY A 182 -10.27 -15.72 5.07
CA GLY A 182 -10.55 -15.51 6.49
C GLY A 182 -11.87 -16.07 6.99
N LEU A 183 -12.56 -16.92 6.20
CA LEU A 183 -13.72 -17.70 6.65
C LEU A 183 -13.41 -19.20 6.67
N THR A 184 -13.93 -19.91 7.65
CA THR A 184 -13.92 -21.38 7.69
C THR A 184 -15.26 -21.91 8.20
N HIS A 185 -15.51 -23.19 8.00
CA HIS A 185 -16.75 -23.86 8.41
C HIS A 185 -16.50 -24.76 9.63
N ARG A 186 -17.38 -24.69 10.62
CA ARG A 186 -17.38 -25.62 11.76
C ARG A 186 -18.81 -26.08 12.06
N PRO A 187 -19.00 -27.34 12.49
CA PRO A 187 -20.31 -27.80 12.92
C PRO A 187 -20.73 -27.06 14.19
N VAL A 188 -21.95 -26.54 14.20
CA VAL A 188 -22.59 -25.88 15.34
C VAL A 188 -23.90 -26.60 15.68
N ARG A 189 -24.29 -26.55 16.95
CA ARG A 189 -25.65 -26.89 17.38
C ARG A 189 -26.28 -25.67 18.03
N ARG A 190 -27.44 -25.24 17.55
CA ARG A 190 -28.15 -24.07 18.07
C ARG A 190 -29.22 -24.50 19.08
N PHE A 191 -29.34 -23.74 20.16
CA PHE A 191 -30.37 -23.92 21.17
C PHE A 191 -31.35 -22.75 21.11
N ASP A 192 -32.63 -23.02 20.84
CA ASP A 192 -33.69 -21.99 20.75
C ASP A 192 -34.50 -21.85 22.03
N GLY A 193 -33.82 -21.88 23.17
CA GLY A 193 -34.42 -21.73 24.51
C GLY A 193 -35.09 -23.00 25.04
N ALA A 194 -35.74 -23.79 24.17
CA ALA A 194 -36.39 -25.05 24.55
C ALA A 194 -35.83 -26.27 23.80
N THR A 195 -35.33 -26.10 22.57
CA THR A 195 -34.91 -27.23 21.72
C THR A 195 -33.46 -27.08 21.29
N LEU A 196 -32.68 -28.16 21.43
CA LEU A 196 -31.35 -28.25 20.82
C LEU A 196 -31.50 -28.81 19.40
N ARG A 197 -31.19 -27.98 18.41
CA ARG A 197 -31.30 -28.35 16.99
C ARG A 197 -30.22 -29.35 16.57
N ALA A 198 -30.45 -29.96 15.41
CA ALA A 198 -29.44 -30.80 14.75
C ALA A 198 -28.18 -29.98 14.43
N ALA A 199 -27.04 -30.67 14.30
CA ALA A 199 -25.81 -30.02 13.91
C ALA A 199 -25.91 -29.51 12.47
N GLU A 200 -25.45 -28.28 12.24
CA GLU A 200 -25.36 -27.64 10.93
C GLU A 200 -23.99 -26.95 10.79
N ASP A 201 -23.57 -26.65 9.57
CA ASP A 201 -22.32 -25.91 9.34
C ASP A 201 -22.52 -24.42 9.56
N ASP A 202 -21.71 -23.82 10.44
CA ASP A 202 -21.63 -22.38 10.63
C ASP A 202 -20.38 -21.80 9.97
N ARG A 203 -20.50 -20.57 9.47
CA ARG A 203 -19.37 -19.80 8.98
C ARG A 203 -18.76 -19.03 10.13
N ILE A 204 -17.49 -19.26 10.40
CA ILE A 204 -16.74 -18.56 11.45
C ILE A 204 -15.52 -17.87 10.86
N ALA A 205 -15.05 -16.82 11.55
CA ALA A 205 -13.84 -16.14 11.18
C ALA A 205 -12.63 -17.04 11.45
N VAL A 206 -11.65 -17.02 10.54
CA VAL A 206 -10.35 -17.64 10.76
C VAL A 206 -9.52 -16.71 11.64
N GLU A 207 -8.86 -17.29 12.63
CA GLU A 207 -7.89 -16.65 13.50
C GLU A 207 -6.59 -17.47 13.44
N GLU A 208 -5.54 -16.86 12.91
CA GLU A 208 -4.22 -17.49 12.74
C GLU A 208 -3.12 -16.56 13.24
N PRO A 209 -2.02 -17.11 13.80
CA PRO A 209 -0.88 -16.29 14.19
C PRO A 209 -0.17 -15.72 12.95
N LEU A 210 0.20 -14.46 13.00
CA LEU A 210 1.15 -13.84 12.08
C LEU A 210 2.36 -13.36 12.89
N GLU A 211 3.51 -13.96 12.60
CA GLU A 211 4.81 -13.54 13.09
C GLU A 211 5.39 -12.49 12.14
N ILE A 212 5.69 -11.30 12.66
CA ILE A 212 6.35 -10.21 11.93
C ILE A 212 7.82 -10.22 12.33
N ARG A 213 8.70 -10.43 11.34
CA ARG A 213 10.15 -10.38 11.50
C ARG A 213 10.74 -9.18 10.81
N VAL A 214 11.78 -8.61 11.40
CA VAL A 214 12.58 -7.56 10.78
C VAL A 214 14.03 -8.00 10.73
N SER A 215 14.58 -8.16 9.53
CA SER A 215 15.95 -8.62 9.31
C SER A 215 16.28 -9.93 10.07
N GLY A 216 15.33 -10.86 10.09
CA GLY A 216 15.41 -12.16 10.75
C GLY A 216 14.97 -12.18 12.23
N ASP A 217 14.85 -11.02 12.89
CA ASP A 217 14.44 -10.95 14.30
C ASP A 217 12.91 -10.86 14.43
N THR A 218 12.31 -11.73 15.24
CA THR A 218 10.89 -11.63 15.60
C THR A 218 10.62 -10.34 16.36
N VAL A 219 9.75 -9.51 15.78
CA VAL A 219 9.34 -8.23 16.35
C VAL A 219 8.01 -8.36 17.08
N ALA A 220 7.05 -9.08 16.50
CA ALA A 220 5.73 -9.29 17.09
C ALA A 220 5.08 -10.57 16.55
N THR A 221 4.21 -11.17 17.37
CA THR A 221 3.26 -12.19 16.92
C THR A 221 1.85 -11.74 17.28
N THR A 222 0.97 -11.67 16.29
CA THR A 222 -0.43 -11.24 16.45
C THR A 222 -1.38 -12.29 15.90
N MET A 223 -2.55 -12.45 16.53
CA MET A 223 -3.62 -13.30 16.00
C MET A 223 -4.46 -12.46 15.03
N ARG A 224 -4.52 -12.87 13.77
CA ARG A 224 -5.17 -12.10 12.69
C ARG A 224 -6.18 -12.93 11.93
N THR A 225 -7.04 -12.25 11.17
CA THR A 225 -7.81 -12.87 10.09
C THR A 225 -7.01 -12.84 8.80
N PRO A 226 -6.77 -13.99 8.13
CA PRO A 226 -5.87 -14.03 7.00
C PRO A 226 -6.23 -13.16 5.81
N GLY A 227 -5.21 -12.50 5.24
CA GLY A 227 -5.33 -11.52 4.18
C GLY A 227 -4.84 -10.13 4.61
N GLN A 228 -4.26 -9.38 3.67
CA GLN A 228 -3.67 -8.06 3.89
C GLN A 228 -2.53 -8.04 4.92
N ASP A 229 -1.66 -9.06 4.91
CA ASP A 229 -0.59 -9.20 5.92
C ASP A 229 0.54 -8.20 5.75
N ARG A 230 0.82 -7.82 4.51
CA ARG A 230 1.78 -6.75 4.21
C ARG A 230 1.33 -5.45 4.85
N GLU A 231 0.06 -5.12 4.69
CA GLU A 231 -0.57 -3.96 5.29
C GLU A 231 -0.56 -4.07 6.83
N LEU A 232 -0.93 -5.23 7.40
CA LEU A 232 -0.90 -5.45 8.85
C LEU A 232 0.51 -5.20 9.41
N ALA A 233 1.54 -5.79 8.82
CA ALA A 233 2.91 -5.65 9.30
C ALA A 233 3.44 -4.22 9.15
N VAL A 234 3.22 -3.59 8.00
CA VAL A 234 3.64 -2.19 7.76
C VAL A 234 2.94 -1.25 8.72
N GLY A 235 1.63 -1.42 8.92
CA GLY A 235 0.84 -0.61 9.83
C GLY A 235 1.26 -0.78 11.28
N PHE A 236 1.54 -2.01 11.70
CA PHE A 236 2.09 -2.31 13.02
C PHE A 236 3.44 -1.60 13.21
N LEU A 237 4.41 -1.83 12.32
CA LEU A 237 5.74 -1.23 12.44
C LEU A 237 5.69 0.30 12.43
N PHE A 238 4.79 0.88 11.64
CA PHE A 238 4.58 2.32 11.58
C PHE A 238 3.90 2.87 12.85
N GLY A 239 2.85 2.21 13.33
CA GLY A 239 2.12 2.59 14.55
C GLY A 239 2.98 2.52 15.81
N GLU A 240 3.91 1.57 15.85
CA GLU A 240 4.92 1.42 16.90
C GLU A 240 6.09 2.41 16.77
N GLY A 241 6.21 3.10 15.62
CA GLY A 241 7.30 4.02 15.32
C GLY A 241 8.64 3.33 15.01
N ILE A 242 8.60 2.05 14.63
CA ILE A 242 9.76 1.27 14.17
C ILE A 242 10.06 1.64 12.70
N LEU A 243 8.99 1.80 11.90
CA LEU A 243 9.01 2.32 10.54
C LEU A 243 8.53 3.77 10.54
N MET A 244 9.28 4.68 9.94
CA MET A 244 8.93 6.11 9.92
C MET A 244 8.27 6.53 8.60
N ASP A 245 8.68 5.98 7.47
CA ASP A 245 8.10 6.24 6.15
C ASP A 245 8.06 4.96 5.31
N GLY A 246 7.15 4.87 4.35
CA GLY A 246 7.15 3.79 3.37
C GLY A 246 8.40 3.75 2.49
N ASP A 247 9.16 4.85 2.40
CA ASP A 247 10.49 4.89 1.75
C ASP A 247 11.58 4.16 2.57
N ASP A 248 11.38 3.89 3.86
CA ASP A 248 12.34 3.14 4.70
C ASP A 248 12.17 1.61 4.55
N LEU A 249 11.17 1.18 3.79
CA LEU A 249 10.80 -0.22 3.57
C LEU A 249 11.50 -0.78 2.31
N GLY A 250 12.22 -1.89 2.47
CA GLY A 250 12.95 -2.58 1.40
C GLY A 250 12.12 -3.69 0.76
N SER A 251 11.99 -4.83 1.44
CA SER A 251 11.22 -5.99 0.96
C SER A 251 10.27 -6.54 2.02
N LEU A 252 9.20 -7.20 1.54
CA LEU A 252 8.12 -7.82 2.33
C LEU A 252 7.71 -9.14 1.68
N PHE A 253 7.93 -10.26 2.35
CA PHE A 253 7.58 -11.58 1.83
C PHE A 253 7.23 -12.57 2.93
N HIS A 254 6.37 -13.55 2.60
CA HIS A 254 6.10 -14.66 3.50
C HIS A 254 7.25 -15.66 3.45
N CYS A 255 7.61 -16.21 4.61
CA CYS A 255 8.60 -17.28 4.70
C CYS A 255 7.96 -18.66 4.44
N GLY A 256 8.79 -19.63 4.06
CA GLY A 256 8.40 -21.01 3.76
C GLY A 256 7.96 -21.23 2.31
N HIS A 257 7.49 -22.44 2.00
CA HIS A 257 6.93 -22.81 0.70
C HIS A 257 5.44 -23.16 0.78
N PRO A 258 4.65 -22.92 -0.29
CA PRO A 258 3.27 -23.37 -0.36
C PRO A 258 3.12 -24.85 -0.01
N GLY A 259 2.31 -25.15 1.02
CA GLY A 259 2.07 -26.51 1.50
C GLY A 259 2.87 -26.93 2.75
N GLU A 260 3.84 -26.13 3.19
CA GLU A 260 4.52 -26.33 4.49
C GLU A 260 3.66 -25.82 5.66
N GLU A 261 3.76 -26.49 6.81
CA GLU A 261 3.11 -26.05 8.04
C GLU A 261 3.65 -24.66 8.46
N GLY A 262 2.76 -23.69 8.64
CA GLY A 262 3.13 -22.31 8.96
C GLY A 262 3.47 -21.42 7.76
N PHE A 263 3.43 -21.93 6.52
CA PHE A 263 3.52 -21.09 5.32
C PHE A 263 2.40 -20.05 5.31
N GLY A 264 2.76 -18.77 5.15
CA GLY A 264 1.82 -17.65 5.21
C GLY A 264 1.59 -17.06 6.61
N ASN A 265 2.22 -17.61 7.66
CA ASN A 265 2.11 -17.13 9.05
C ASN A 265 3.39 -16.47 9.58
N VAL A 266 4.43 -16.38 8.75
CA VAL A 266 5.62 -15.58 9.04
C VAL A 266 5.80 -14.58 7.90
N LEU A 267 5.93 -13.30 8.22
CA LEU A 267 6.22 -12.23 7.27
C LEU A 267 7.56 -11.58 7.62
N GLU A 268 8.50 -11.66 6.68
CA GLU A 268 9.82 -11.04 6.76
C GLU A 268 9.78 -9.63 6.17
N VAL A 269 10.28 -8.67 6.94
CA VAL A 269 10.43 -7.27 6.55
C VAL A 269 11.91 -6.91 6.52
N THR A 270 12.39 -6.37 5.41
CA THR A 270 13.76 -5.83 5.33
C THR A 270 13.73 -4.31 5.15
N PRO A 271 14.65 -3.56 5.79
CA PRO A 271 14.79 -2.14 5.55
C PRO A 271 15.26 -1.83 4.13
N ALA A 272 14.90 -0.65 3.63
CA ALA A 272 15.50 -0.10 2.42
C ALA A 272 17.01 0.13 2.62
N SER A 273 17.78 0.18 1.53
CA SER A 273 19.23 0.45 1.61
C SER A 273 19.50 1.79 2.32
N GLY A 274 20.31 1.75 3.38
CA GLY A 274 20.63 2.92 4.20
C GLY A 274 19.56 3.31 5.23
N ALA A 275 18.41 2.63 5.26
CA ALA A 275 17.43 2.79 6.33
C ALA A 275 17.79 1.88 7.51
N VAL A 276 17.61 2.40 8.73
CA VAL A 276 17.71 1.63 9.97
C VAL A 276 16.35 1.66 10.63
N LEU A 277 15.74 0.49 10.80
CA LEU A 277 14.51 0.34 11.57
C LEU A 277 14.87 0.32 13.05
N ASP A 278 14.17 1.12 13.85
CA ASP A 278 14.46 1.29 15.27
C ASP A 278 13.92 0.07 16.05
N LEU A 279 14.70 -1.01 16.04
CA LEU A 279 14.37 -2.25 16.75
C LEU A 279 14.53 -2.12 18.28
N GLU A 280 15.23 -1.10 18.79
CA GLU A 280 15.30 -0.84 20.23
C GLU A 280 13.94 -0.42 20.79
N ARG A 281 13.11 0.26 19.98
CA ARG A 281 11.69 0.46 20.31
C ARG A 281 10.94 -0.86 20.50
N VAL A 282 11.29 -1.90 19.75
CA VAL A 282 10.76 -3.25 19.97
C VAL A 282 11.30 -3.80 21.28
N ALA A 283 12.58 -3.66 21.60
CA ALA A 283 13.18 -4.17 22.84
C ALA A 283 12.57 -3.56 24.11
N ALA A 284 12.23 -2.26 24.09
CA ALA A 284 11.45 -1.61 25.14
C ALA A 284 10.02 -2.20 25.27
N THR A 285 9.50 -2.79 24.18
CA THR A 285 8.18 -3.40 24.07
C THR A 285 8.20 -4.94 24.21
N ARG A 286 9.38 -5.60 24.14
CA ARG A 286 9.58 -7.07 24.18
C ARG A 286 9.05 -7.74 25.45
N ARG A 287 8.93 -7.00 26.56
CA ARG A 287 8.34 -7.53 27.81
C ARG A 287 6.79 -7.53 27.83
N GLY A 288 6.13 -6.97 26.82
CA GLY A 288 4.67 -6.85 26.74
C GLY A 288 4.01 -7.33 25.45
N THR A 289 4.78 -7.74 24.43
CA THR A 289 4.29 -7.91 23.04
C THR A 289 4.69 -9.25 22.41
N LEU A 290 4.89 -10.29 23.22
CA LEU A 290 5.17 -11.63 22.66
C LEU A 290 3.93 -12.24 22.01
N THR A 291 2.73 -11.84 22.45
CA THR A 291 1.44 -12.17 21.83
C THR A 291 0.42 -11.10 22.19
N THR A 292 -0.16 -10.39 21.20
CA THR A 292 -1.30 -9.50 21.45
C THR A 292 -2.52 -9.96 20.68
N SER A 293 -3.44 -10.62 21.38
CA SER A 293 -4.82 -10.79 20.94
C SER A 293 -5.67 -9.70 21.60
N ALA A 294 -5.84 -8.56 20.93
CA ALA A 294 -6.89 -7.57 21.25
C ALA A 294 -6.84 -6.81 22.61
N CYS A 295 -5.86 -7.01 23.50
CA CYS A 295 -5.76 -6.27 24.76
C CYS A 295 -4.75 -5.12 24.65
N GLY A 296 -5.27 -3.90 24.51
CA GLY A 296 -4.46 -2.68 24.62
C GLY A 296 -3.88 -2.54 26.02
N VAL A 297 -2.68 -1.96 26.09
CA VAL A 297 -1.86 -1.70 27.29
C VAL A 297 -1.29 -2.96 27.95
N CYS A 298 -0.39 -3.69 27.27
CA CYS A 298 0.53 -4.63 27.94
C CYS A 298 2.01 -4.20 27.90
N GLY A 299 2.32 -3.02 27.34
CA GLY A 299 3.68 -2.47 27.35
C GLY A 299 3.66 -0.98 27.67
N ARG A 300 4.10 -0.61 28.88
CA ARG A 300 4.21 0.76 29.42
C ARG A 300 4.46 1.84 28.36
N ARG A 301 3.42 2.58 27.95
CA ARG A 301 3.55 3.89 27.30
C ARG A 301 2.53 4.83 27.89
N THR A 302 3.01 5.88 28.53
CA THR A 302 2.19 7.00 28.99
C THR A 302 1.85 7.91 27.81
N VAL A 303 0.88 8.81 27.99
CA VAL A 303 0.61 9.86 27.00
C VAL A 303 1.86 10.72 26.76
N ASP A 304 2.69 10.92 27.79
CA ASP A 304 3.94 11.69 27.71
C ASP A 304 4.99 11.01 26.82
N ASP A 305 5.19 9.70 26.97
CA ASP A 305 6.15 8.93 26.16
C ASP A 305 5.82 9.01 24.67
N LEU A 306 4.53 8.96 24.34
CA LEU A 306 4.08 9.08 22.96
C LEU A 306 4.30 10.50 22.42
N LEU A 307 3.87 11.52 23.16
CA LEU A 307 4.00 12.92 22.71
C LEU A 307 5.46 13.37 22.59
N ALA A 308 6.37 12.81 23.38
CA ALA A 308 7.81 13.04 23.23
C ALA A 308 8.36 12.59 21.87
N THR A 309 7.68 11.65 21.20
CA THR A 309 8.11 11.05 19.94
C THR A 309 7.13 11.28 18.79
N CYS A 310 6.01 11.95 19.03
CA CYS A 310 4.93 12.14 18.08
C CYS A 310 4.43 13.59 18.13
N ALA A 311 4.72 14.36 17.09
CA ALA A 311 4.29 15.76 17.02
C ALA A 311 2.76 15.89 16.97
N PRO A 312 2.16 16.91 17.62
CA PRO A 312 0.72 17.15 17.58
C PRO A 312 0.17 17.17 16.16
N VAL A 313 -0.99 16.55 15.95
CA VAL A 313 -1.64 16.45 14.64
C VAL A 313 -2.08 17.85 14.22
N ALA A 314 -1.79 18.22 12.96
CA ALA A 314 -2.21 19.52 12.45
C ALA A 314 -3.74 19.63 12.47
N PRO A 315 -4.31 20.85 12.58
CA PRO A 315 -5.75 21.03 12.68
C PRO A 315 -6.55 20.35 11.57
N GLY A 316 -6.00 20.19 10.35
CA GLY A 316 -6.73 19.55 9.25
C GLY A 316 -7.94 20.38 8.78
N PRO A 317 -8.77 19.85 7.87
CA PRO A 317 -9.95 20.56 7.38
C PRO A 317 -11.08 20.57 8.42
N VAL A 318 -11.90 21.64 8.40
CA VAL A 318 -13.18 21.69 9.12
C VAL A 318 -14.17 20.76 8.43
N LEU A 319 -14.78 19.85 9.19
CA LEU A 319 -15.74 18.87 8.70
C LEU A 319 -17.16 19.23 9.12
N SER A 320 -18.16 18.84 8.33
CA SER A 320 -19.53 18.89 8.83
C SER A 320 -19.73 17.84 9.94
N ALA A 321 -20.52 18.18 10.97
CA ALA A 321 -20.88 17.21 12.01
C ALA A 321 -21.57 15.96 11.41
N HIS A 322 -22.31 16.15 10.30
CA HIS A 322 -22.93 15.06 9.55
C HIS A 322 -21.91 14.10 8.93
N THR A 323 -20.82 14.61 8.34
CA THR A 323 -19.73 13.79 7.79
C THR A 323 -19.10 12.92 8.88
N VAL A 324 -18.83 13.51 10.05
CA VAL A 324 -18.24 12.80 11.19
C VAL A 324 -19.20 11.73 11.74
N ALA A 325 -20.47 12.08 11.95
CA ALA A 325 -21.44 11.15 12.53
C ALA A 325 -21.82 9.98 11.59
N ARG A 326 -21.63 10.14 10.28
CA ARG A 326 -21.87 9.09 9.28
C ARG A 326 -20.61 8.35 8.83
N ALA A 327 -19.43 8.71 9.34
CA ALA A 327 -18.17 8.06 8.98
C ALA A 327 -18.21 6.54 9.21
N THR A 328 -18.85 6.09 10.30
CA THR A 328 -18.98 4.66 10.64
C THR A 328 -19.93 3.90 9.72
N GLU A 329 -20.80 4.57 8.96
CA GLU A 329 -21.68 3.90 8.00
C GLU A 329 -20.89 3.33 6.82
N ARG A 330 -19.73 3.93 6.49
CA ARG A 330 -18.82 3.41 5.47
C ARG A 330 -18.20 2.06 5.84
N LEU A 331 -18.18 1.69 7.13
CA LEU A 331 -17.70 0.38 7.56
C LEU A 331 -18.56 -0.76 7.01
N ARG A 332 -19.88 -0.56 6.86
CA ARG A 332 -20.78 -1.59 6.33
C ARG A 332 -20.42 -1.99 4.89
N ALA A 333 -19.89 -1.06 4.10
CA ALA A 333 -19.52 -1.32 2.72
C ALA A 333 -18.31 -2.27 2.56
N VAL A 334 -17.62 -2.59 3.66
CA VAL A 334 -16.39 -3.40 3.66
C VAL A 334 -16.45 -4.57 4.66
N GLN A 335 -17.58 -4.75 5.35
CA GLN A 335 -17.74 -5.70 6.46
C GLN A 335 -18.21 -7.09 6.02
N HIS A 336 -17.60 -7.65 4.99
CA HIS A 336 -18.04 -8.91 4.38
C HIS A 336 -17.88 -10.12 5.32
N ASN A 337 -16.76 -10.23 6.03
CA ASN A 337 -16.54 -11.32 6.97
C ASN A 337 -17.44 -11.15 8.20
N PHE A 338 -17.66 -9.91 8.66
CA PHE A 338 -18.59 -9.64 9.75
C PHE A 338 -20.04 -10.02 9.41
N GLU A 339 -20.52 -9.72 8.19
CA GLU A 339 -21.86 -10.12 7.73
C GLU A 339 -22.11 -11.64 7.84
N HIS A 340 -21.07 -12.44 7.66
CA HIS A 340 -21.16 -13.89 7.72
C HIS A 340 -20.90 -14.48 9.11
N THR A 341 -20.10 -13.82 9.95
CA THR A 341 -19.56 -14.43 11.17
C THR A 341 -19.94 -13.69 12.45
N GLY A 342 -20.23 -12.39 12.36
CA GLY A 342 -20.34 -11.50 13.52
C GLY A 342 -19.06 -11.36 14.36
N GLY A 343 -17.95 -11.98 13.95
CA GLY A 343 -16.78 -12.26 14.80
C GLY A 343 -15.55 -11.41 14.53
N VAL A 344 -15.65 -10.38 13.68
CA VAL A 344 -14.51 -9.53 13.29
C VAL A 344 -14.79 -8.04 13.52
N HIS A 345 -13.72 -7.28 13.66
CA HIS A 345 -13.73 -5.82 13.68
C HIS A 345 -13.39 -5.26 12.30
N ALA A 346 -13.72 -3.97 12.10
CA ALA A 346 -13.42 -3.24 10.89
C ALA A 346 -12.88 -1.85 11.21
N ALA A 347 -12.01 -1.37 10.32
CA ALA A 347 -11.53 0.00 10.30
C ALA A 347 -11.59 0.57 8.88
N ALA A 348 -11.73 1.88 8.76
CA ALA A 348 -11.72 2.60 7.50
C ALA A 348 -11.06 3.97 7.64
N ALA A 349 -10.22 4.34 6.68
CA ALA A 349 -9.73 5.70 6.50
C ALA A 349 -10.52 6.40 5.40
N LEU A 350 -10.99 7.61 5.69
CA LEU A 350 -11.78 8.44 4.78
C LEU A 350 -11.08 9.79 4.54
N ASP A 351 -11.33 10.39 3.38
CA ASP A 351 -10.95 11.78 3.12
C ASP A 351 -11.94 12.78 3.79
N ALA A 352 -11.73 14.08 3.55
CA ALA A 352 -12.59 15.13 4.08
C ALA A 352 -14.03 15.12 3.52
N ASN A 353 -14.25 14.49 2.37
CA ASN A 353 -15.55 14.33 1.73
C ASN A 353 -16.29 13.07 2.23
N GLY A 354 -15.62 12.22 3.02
CA GLY A 354 -16.17 10.93 3.47
C GLY A 354 -16.04 9.82 2.42
N GLU A 355 -15.15 10.00 1.43
CA GLU A 355 -14.78 8.99 0.47
C GLU A 355 -13.78 8.01 1.06
N LEU A 356 -13.91 6.73 0.71
CA LEU A 356 -13.13 5.65 1.29
C LEU A 356 -11.75 5.55 0.65
N LEU A 357 -10.70 5.67 1.47
CA LEU A 357 -9.29 5.59 1.05
C LEU A 357 -8.70 4.21 1.29
N ALA A 358 -9.00 3.61 2.44
CA ALA A 358 -8.55 2.27 2.82
C ALA A 358 -9.51 1.67 3.84
N ALA A 359 -9.67 0.35 3.82
CA ALA A 359 -10.53 -0.37 4.76
C ALA A 359 -10.09 -1.82 4.89
N SER A 360 -10.27 -2.37 6.09
CA SER A 360 -9.90 -3.75 6.42
C SER A 360 -10.74 -4.31 7.55
N GLU A 361 -10.90 -5.64 7.52
CA GLU A 361 -11.45 -6.44 8.61
C GLU A 361 -10.36 -7.29 9.28
N ASP A 362 -10.53 -7.52 10.58
CA ASP A 362 -9.70 -8.44 11.34
C ASP A 362 -10.40 -8.85 12.66
N VAL A 363 -10.15 -10.07 13.14
CA VAL A 363 -10.58 -10.51 14.48
C VAL A 363 -10.09 -9.54 15.58
N GLY A 364 -8.91 -8.94 15.40
CA GLY A 364 -8.38 -7.89 16.27
C GLY A 364 -8.72 -6.48 15.78
N ARG A 365 -9.38 -5.66 16.62
CA ARG A 365 -9.64 -4.24 16.27
C ARG A 365 -8.38 -3.43 15.98
N HIS A 366 -7.27 -3.77 16.63
CA HIS A 366 -5.98 -3.11 16.44
C HIS A 366 -5.37 -3.49 15.09
N ASN A 367 -5.41 -4.78 14.76
CA ASN A 367 -4.95 -5.30 13.47
C ASN A 367 -5.77 -4.72 12.31
N ALA A 368 -7.09 -4.53 12.48
CA ALA A 368 -7.92 -3.86 11.47
C ALA A 368 -7.42 -2.42 11.21
N VAL A 369 -7.07 -1.68 12.27
CA VAL A 369 -6.46 -0.34 12.11
C VAL A 369 -5.06 -0.42 11.52
N ASP A 370 -4.22 -1.37 11.93
CA ASP A 370 -2.89 -1.55 11.36
C ASP A 370 -2.97 -1.83 9.86
N LYS A 371 -3.85 -2.73 9.41
CA LYS A 371 -4.08 -2.95 7.98
C LYS A 371 -4.47 -1.67 7.23
N VAL A 372 -5.35 -0.85 7.80
CA VAL A 372 -5.72 0.45 7.20
C VAL A 372 -4.52 1.41 7.15
N VAL A 373 -3.79 1.55 8.26
CA VAL A 373 -2.61 2.44 8.32
C VAL A 373 -1.52 1.96 7.38
N GLY A 374 -1.24 0.66 7.33
CA GLY A 374 -0.26 0.08 6.43
C GLY A 374 -0.62 0.25 4.96
N ALA A 375 -1.90 0.09 4.60
CA ALA A 375 -2.38 0.42 3.25
C ALA A 375 -2.11 1.88 2.88
N LEU A 376 -2.33 2.82 3.80
CA LEU A 376 -2.03 4.25 3.59
C LEU A 376 -0.52 4.50 3.47
N VAL A 377 0.32 3.85 4.28
CA VAL A 377 1.79 3.96 4.22
C VAL A 377 2.32 3.42 2.89
N LEU A 378 1.87 2.24 2.47
CA LEU A 378 2.24 1.63 1.19
C LEU A 378 1.79 2.49 -0.01
N ALA A 379 0.61 3.10 0.10
CA ALA A 379 0.10 4.07 -0.88
C ALA A 379 0.80 5.44 -0.80
N ARG A 380 1.66 5.67 0.21
CA ARG A 380 2.34 6.95 0.49
C ARG A 380 1.38 8.12 0.79
N ALA A 381 0.17 7.79 1.25
CA ALA A 381 -0.85 8.74 1.65
C ALA A 381 -0.61 9.33 3.05
N VAL A 382 0.23 8.67 3.87
CA VAL A 382 0.69 9.15 5.18
C VAL A 382 2.22 9.06 5.28
N ARG A 383 2.84 10.00 6.00
CA ARG A 383 4.30 10.07 6.22
C ARG A 383 4.64 10.66 7.59
N ALA A 384 5.78 10.31 8.16
CA ALA A 384 6.31 10.94 9.36
C ALA A 384 6.84 12.38 9.10
N PRO A 385 6.80 13.27 10.10
CA PRO A 385 7.13 14.70 9.96
C PRO A 385 8.62 15.04 9.69
N ARG A 386 9.53 14.06 9.62
CA ARG A 386 10.97 14.30 9.43
C ARG A 386 11.38 14.75 8.03
N ARG A 387 10.48 14.70 7.04
CA ARG A 387 10.69 15.25 5.69
C ARG A 387 9.63 16.35 5.45
N LEU A 388 10.09 17.52 4.96
CA LEU A 388 9.34 18.76 4.68
C LEU A 388 8.04 18.56 3.86
N PRO A 389 7.13 19.56 3.85
CA PRO A 389 5.70 19.38 4.12
C PRO A 389 4.97 18.52 3.09
N VAL A 390 4.01 17.73 3.59
CA VAL A 390 3.01 17.02 2.81
C VAL A 390 2.34 18.03 1.87
N PRO A 391 2.58 17.99 0.54
CA PRO A 391 1.76 18.78 -0.37
C PRO A 391 0.31 18.33 -0.16
N PRO A 392 -0.70 19.21 -0.29
CA PRO A 392 -2.08 18.80 -0.11
C PRO A 392 -2.36 17.69 -1.12
N PHE A 393 -2.38 16.44 -0.64
CA PHE A 393 -2.89 15.34 -1.43
C PHE A 393 -4.35 15.66 -1.71
N PRO A 394 -4.82 15.52 -2.97
CA PRO A 394 -6.22 15.77 -3.31
C PRO A 394 -7.22 14.93 -2.48
N ALA A 395 -6.75 13.92 -1.74
CA ALA A 395 -7.53 13.09 -0.83
C ALA A 395 -6.70 12.65 0.39
N ALA A 396 -6.32 13.60 1.27
CA ALA A 396 -5.60 13.28 2.50
C ALA A 396 -6.49 12.50 3.50
N PRO A 397 -5.97 11.44 4.16
CA PRO A 397 -6.73 10.71 5.16
C PRO A 397 -7.05 11.63 6.34
N THR A 398 -8.35 11.84 6.55
CA THR A 398 -8.88 12.85 7.46
C THR A 398 -9.64 12.20 8.62
N VAL A 399 -10.36 11.11 8.36
CA VAL A 399 -11.17 10.39 9.36
C VAL A 399 -10.76 8.93 9.44
N LEU A 400 -10.47 8.44 10.64
CA LEU A 400 -10.36 7.00 10.95
C LEU A 400 -11.64 6.54 11.64
N ALA A 401 -12.45 5.75 10.94
CA ALA A 401 -13.65 5.11 11.50
C ALA A 401 -13.32 3.69 11.98
N VAL A 402 -13.78 3.32 13.17
CA VAL A 402 -13.56 1.97 13.75
C VAL A 402 -14.86 1.37 14.30
N SER A 403 -15.06 0.06 14.10
CA SER A 403 -16.23 -0.66 14.63
C SER A 403 -16.11 -0.97 16.13
N GLY A 404 -14.88 -1.03 16.64
CA GLY A 404 -14.57 -1.30 18.05
C GLY A 404 -14.64 -0.07 18.96
N ARG A 405 -14.08 -0.21 20.17
CA ARG A 405 -13.84 0.89 21.11
C ARG A 405 -12.65 1.73 20.67
N ALA A 406 -12.70 3.04 20.88
CA ALA A 406 -11.54 3.91 20.76
C ALA A 406 -10.67 3.79 22.03
N SER A 407 -9.65 2.92 21.97
CA SER A 407 -8.63 2.79 23.02
C SER A 407 -7.41 3.68 22.74
N PHE A 408 -6.55 3.88 23.74
CA PHE A 408 -5.29 4.63 23.62
C PHE A 408 -4.51 4.27 22.35
N GLU A 409 -4.27 2.97 22.12
CA GLU A 409 -3.54 2.48 20.95
C GLU A 409 -4.18 2.85 19.60
N ILE A 410 -5.52 2.95 19.53
CA ILE A 410 -6.22 3.33 18.30
C ILE A 410 -5.95 4.81 18.00
N VAL A 411 -6.01 5.66 19.03
CA VAL A 411 -5.70 7.08 18.93
C VAL A 411 -4.21 7.29 18.65
N GLN A 412 -3.31 6.51 19.26
CA GLN A 412 -1.87 6.53 18.98
C GLN A 412 -1.59 6.26 17.50
N LYS A 413 -2.17 5.19 16.94
CA LYS A 413 -1.99 4.82 15.53
C LYS A 413 -2.52 5.90 14.60
N ALA A 414 -3.68 6.48 14.91
CA ALA A 414 -4.22 7.62 14.18
C ALA A 414 -3.31 8.86 14.26
N ALA A 415 -2.77 9.18 15.44
CA ALA A 415 -1.85 10.29 15.66
C ALA A 415 -0.54 10.12 14.87
N ARG A 416 0.05 8.91 14.90
CA ARG A 416 1.21 8.51 14.11
C ARG A 416 0.94 8.65 12.61
N ALA A 417 -0.23 8.20 12.17
CA ALA A 417 -0.69 8.32 10.78
C ALA A 417 -1.17 9.73 10.41
N ARG A 418 -1.13 10.69 11.34
CA ARG A 418 -1.52 12.08 11.15
C ARG A 418 -2.99 12.26 10.73
N ILE A 419 -3.86 11.32 11.13
CA ILE A 419 -5.29 11.37 10.84
C ILE A 419 -5.99 12.19 11.95
N PRO A 420 -6.52 13.39 11.66
CA PRO A 420 -6.97 14.33 12.68
C PRO A 420 -8.26 13.94 13.40
N VAL A 421 -9.07 13.04 12.83
CA VAL A 421 -10.38 12.66 13.38
C VAL A 421 -10.46 11.15 13.57
N VAL A 422 -10.84 10.71 14.77
CA VAL A 422 -11.17 9.31 15.08
C VAL A 422 -12.65 9.21 15.44
N VAL A 423 -13.36 8.29 14.80
CA VAL A 423 -14.79 8.04 15.04
C VAL A 423 -15.00 6.57 15.36
N SER A 424 -15.57 6.26 16.53
CA SER A 424 -15.87 4.88 16.93
C SER A 424 -17.37 4.58 17.04
N VAL A 425 -17.76 3.36 16.67
CA VAL A 425 -19.12 2.82 16.87
C VAL A 425 -19.41 2.57 18.36
N SER A 426 -18.38 2.30 19.16
CA SER A 426 -18.46 2.03 20.60
C SER A 426 -17.82 3.16 21.43
N ALA A 427 -17.67 2.95 22.74
CA ALA A 427 -17.14 3.92 23.70
C ALA A 427 -15.64 4.25 23.50
N ALA A 428 -15.23 5.42 24.00
CA ALA A 428 -13.83 5.81 24.17
C ALA A 428 -13.36 5.58 25.62
N SER A 429 -12.09 5.23 25.82
CA SER A 429 -11.47 5.16 27.16
C SER A 429 -10.93 6.53 27.60
N SER A 430 -10.80 6.77 28.91
CA SER A 430 -10.19 8.01 29.46
C SER A 430 -8.83 8.32 28.83
N LEU A 431 -7.92 7.35 28.81
CA LEU A 431 -6.58 7.52 28.23
C LEU A 431 -6.58 7.84 26.73
N ALA A 432 -7.62 7.40 26.01
CA ALA A 432 -7.80 7.74 24.59
C ALA A 432 -8.25 9.20 24.42
N ILE A 433 -9.14 9.66 25.29
CA ILE A 433 -9.61 11.06 25.33
C ILE A 433 -8.43 11.97 25.68
N ASP A 434 -7.65 11.62 26.71
CA ASP A 434 -6.48 12.40 27.13
C ASP A 434 -5.44 12.51 26.01
N LEU A 435 -5.15 11.41 25.33
CA LEU A 435 -4.24 11.41 24.18
C LEU A 435 -4.79 12.25 23.02
N ALA A 436 -6.07 12.10 22.67
CA ALA A 436 -6.68 12.86 21.58
C ALA A 436 -6.64 14.37 21.86
N LEU A 437 -6.97 14.77 23.09
CA LEU A 437 -6.93 16.16 23.54
C LEU A 437 -5.52 16.73 23.40
N ARG A 438 -4.51 16.05 23.96
CA ARG A 438 -3.12 16.51 23.95
C ARG A 438 -2.47 16.44 22.57
N SER A 439 -2.98 15.60 21.67
CA SER A 439 -2.50 15.49 20.28
C SER A 439 -3.22 16.42 19.31
N GLY A 440 -4.21 17.21 19.76
CA GLY A 440 -4.99 18.12 18.91
C GLY A 440 -6.00 17.42 17.99
N MET A 441 -6.42 16.19 18.31
CA MET A 441 -7.31 15.37 17.50
C MET A 441 -8.77 15.51 17.91
N THR A 442 -9.69 15.31 16.97
CA THR A 442 -11.12 15.13 17.26
C THR A 442 -11.37 13.67 17.55
N LEU A 443 -11.98 13.39 18.70
CA LEU A 443 -12.43 12.05 19.06
C LEU A 443 -13.95 12.04 19.23
N ALA A 444 -14.63 11.28 18.39
CA ALA A 444 -16.06 11.03 18.49
C ALA A 444 -16.32 9.53 18.73
N ALA A 445 -17.28 9.23 19.60
CA ALA A 445 -17.66 7.86 19.94
C ALA A 445 -19.18 7.67 19.88
N PHE A 446 -19.65 6.43 20.01
CA PHE A 446 -21.06 6.07 19.87
C PHE A 446 -21.68 6.55 18.54
N SER A 447 -20.88 6.55 17.47
CA SER A 447 -21.32 7.08 16.17
C SER A 447 -22.26 6.10 15.46
N ARG A 448 -23.56 6.40 15.46
CA ARG A 448 -24.63 5.58 14.88
C ARG A 448 -25.79 6.45 14.41
N ASN A 449 -26.39 6.10 13.27
CA ASN A 449 -27.60 6.75 12.73
C ASN A 449 -27.47 8.29 12.66
N GLY A 450 -26.33 8.79 12.18
CA GLY A 450 -26.06 10.23 12.07
C GLY A 450 -25.90 10.97 13.41
N ARG A 451 -25.72 10.27 14.54
CA ARG A 451 -25.44 10.85 15.86
C ARG A 451 -24.10 10.35 16.39
N CYS A 452 -23.40 11.16 17.17
CA CYS A 452 -22.18 10.77 17.89
C CYS A 452 -21.96 11.65 19.13
N ASN A 453 -21.13 11.19 20.06
CA ASN A 453 -20.65 11.96 21.21
C ASN A 453 -19.23 12.46 20.91
N VAL A 454 -19.02 13.78 20.92
CA VAL A 454 -17.71 14.39 20.66
C VAL A 454 -17.02 14.65 22.00
N TYR A 455 -15.84 14.07 22.21
CA TYR A 455 -15.06 14.21 23.44
C TYR A 455 -13.97 15.27 23.33
N THR A 456 -13.38 15.45 22.14
CA THR A 456 -12.30 16.41 21.89
C THR A 456 -12.43 17.00 20.48
N GLY A 457 -11.85 18.17 20.25
CA GLY A 457 -11.73 18.77 18.91
C GLY A 457 -13.06 19.18 18.28
N ALA A 458 -14.02 19.65 19.08
CA ALA A 458 -15.35 20.05 18.58
C ALA A 458 -15.27 21.27 17.65
N GLU A 459 -14.26 22.12 17.79
CA GLU A 459 -13.96 23.26 16.93
C GLU A 459 -13.65 22.88 15.47
N ARG A 460 -13.32 21.61 15.22
CA ARG A 460 -13.14 21.06 13.86
C ARG A 460 -14.47 20.71 13.18
N LEU A 461 -15.57 20.73 13.93
CA LEU A 461 -16.89 20.52 13.38
C LEU A 461 -17.46 21.90 13.01
N GLY A 462 -17.79 22.07 11.73
CA GLY A 462 -18.44 23.29 11.23
C GLY A 462 -19.72 23.61 12.03
N PRO A 463 -20.23 24.85 11.94
CA PRO A 463 -21.26 25.37 12.83
C PRO A 463 -22.42 24.37 12.98
N THR A 464 -22.69 23.98 14.22
CA THR A 464 -23.86 23.20 14.59
C THR A 464 -25.09 23.99 14.13
N PRO A 465 -26.05 23.39 13.38
CA PRO A 465 -27.31 24.07 13.16
C PRO A 465 -27.91 24.45 14.51
N PRO A 466 -28.54 25.65 14.64
CA PRO A 466 -29.00 26.15 15.92
C PRO A 466 -29.95 25.14 16.56
N THR A 467 -29.59 24.72 17.77
CA THR A 467 -30.42 23.90 18.64
C THR A 467 -31.66 24.67 19.05
N SER A 468 -32.79 24.41 18.39
CA SER A 468 -34.09 24.64 19.04
C SER A 468 -34.31 23.51 20.06
N TRP A 469 -33.65 23.63 21.21
CA TRP A 469 -34.04 22.91 22.40
C TRP A 469 -35.07 23.78 23.12
N ASN A 470 -36.33 23.36 23.14
CA ASN A 470 -37.35 23.88 24.05
C ASN A 470 -37.38 22.91 25.25
N PRO A 471 -37.34 23.42 26.50
CA PRO A 471 -37.10 22.61 27.71
C PRO A 471 -38.18 21.56 27.98
#